data_AF-A0A961UV62-F1
#
_entry.id   AF-A0A961UV62-F1
#
_cell.length_a   1.000
_cell.length_b   1.000
_cell.length_c   1.000
_cell.angle_alpha   90.00
_cell.angle_beta   90.00
_cell.angle_gamma   90.00
#
_symmetry.space_group_name_H-M   'P 1'
#
loop_
_entity.id
_entity.type
_entity.pdbx_description
1 polymer ?
#
loop_
_entity_poly.entity_id
_entity_poly.type
_entity_poly.pdbx_seq_one_letter_code
_entity_poly.pdbx_strand_id
1 'polypeptide(L)'
;LAGADTLTGGTGTDTLDYSADTTGVTINLTTNSASGGDATGDTISGFENVTGGSGADTLTGTSGANVIDGGGGADVIEGGAGDDVLDGSAGNDRIALEGGADTIDGGADHDILDVYLSTDVTVDLGTGIVTGTGVTGTTVTGIEEIWGGSGNDTYIGSANADTIYGWNGNDTISGAGGDDFLYGESGNDTLEGGAGADTLVGGSGTDTLSYASDTTGVTVNLATNSASGGDAAGRHDLGLRERYRWLG
;
A
#
# COMPACT_ATOMS: atom_id res chain seq x y z
N LEU A 1 19.98 5.54 22.71
CA LEU A 1 21.25 6.06 23.27
C LEU A 1 21.29 7.58 23.06
N ALA A 2 21.15 8.42 24.08
CA ALA A 2 21.23 9.87 23.84
C ALA A 2 22.67 10.33 23.61
N GLY A 3 22.93 11.03 22.49
CA GLY A 3 24.24 11.56 22.16
C GLY A 3 24.43 11.73 20.66
N ALA A 4 25.56 12.29 20.26
CA ALA A 4 26.01 12.23 18.87
C ALA A 4 27.06 11.11 18.80
N ASP A 5 26.66 9.92 18.37
CA ASP A 5 27.49 8.73 18.36
C ASP A 5 28.06 8.44 16.95
N THR A 6 29.07 7.56 16.90
CA THR A 6 29.56 6.98 15.64
C THR A 6 29.33 5.48 15.69
N LEU A 7 28.41 5.01 14.87
CA LEU A 7 27.94 3.63 14.83
C LEU A 7 28.45 2.97 13.53
N THR A 8 29.01 1.77 13.64
CA THR A 8 29.54 1.02 12.49
C THR A 8 29.22 -0.45 12.66
N GLY A 9 28.50 -1.06 11.71
CA GLY A 9 28.19 -2.50 11.74
C GLY A 9 29.41 -3.37 11.47
N GLY A 10 30.16 -3.04 10.41
CA GLY A 10 31.45 -3.66 10.14
C GLY A 10 31.35 -4.76 9.09
N THR A 11 31.55 -6.02 9.49
CA THR A 11 31.49 -7.16 8.56
C THR A 11 30.42 -8.14 9.00
N GLY A 12 29.61 -8.61 8.07
CA GLY A 12 28.55 -9.56 8.35
C GLY A 12 27.22 -8.98 7.93
N THR A 13 26.18 -9.29 8.70
CA THR A 13 24.87 -8.68 8.60
C THR A 13 24.64 -7.97 9.92
N ASP A 14 24.53 -6.66 9.86
CA ASP A 14 24.53 -5.78 11.02
C ASP A 14 23.19 -5.03 11.12
N THR A 15 22.69 -4.87 12.34
CA THR A 15 21.40 -4.23 12.63
C THR A 15 21.61 -2.96 13.46
N LEU A 16 21.03 -1.87 13.00
CA LEU A 16 20.94 -0.61 13.72
C LEU A 16 19.64 -0.57 14.51
N ASP A 17 19.72 -0.55 15.83
CA ASP A 17 18.58 -0.77 16.72
C ASP A 17 18.23 0.49 17.52
N TYR A 18 17.08 1.09 17.21
CA TYR A 18 16.47 2.20 17.94
C TYR A 18 15.18 1.79 18.67
N SER A 19 14.95 0.50 18.95
CA SER A 19 13.73 -0.03 19.60
C SER A 19 13.38 0.54 20.97
N ALA A 20 14.34 1.19 21.63
CA ALA A 20 14.12 1.86 22.91
C ALA A 20 13.62 3.31 22.77
N ASP A 21 13.63 3.87 21.56
CA ASP A 21 13.22 5.24 21.29
C ASP A 21 11.72 5.36 21.32
N THR A 22 11.21 6.44 21.92
CA THR A 22 9.77 6.75 21.92
C THR A 22 9.44 7.96 21.06
N THR A 23 10.44 8.51 20.39
CA THR A 23 10.33 9.63 19.45
C THR A 23 10.77 9.13 18.10
N GLY A 24 10.05 9.52 17.05
CA GLY A 24 10.36 9.11 15.70
C GLY A 24 11.82 9.35 15.31
N VAL A 25 12.42 8.38 14.64
CA VAL A 25 13.74 8.42 14.01
C VAL A 25 13.59 8.43 12.49
N THR A 26 14.55 9.05 11.81
CA THR A 26 14.67 9.02 10.36
C THR A 26 16.03 8.44 10.01
N ILE A 27 16.02 7.20 9.54
CA ILE A 27 17.20 6.40 9.22
C ILE A 27 17.21 6.11 7.72
N ASN A 28 18.36 6.33 7.09
CA ASN A 28 18.57 5.96 5.70
C ASN A 28 19.93 5.28 5.56
N LEU A 29 19.91 3.96 5.38
CA LEU A 29 21.11 3.11 5.32
C LEU A 29 21.91 3.36 4.03
N THR A 30 21.25 3.68 2.92
CA THR A 30 21.89 4.04 1.65
C THR A 30 22.78 5.29 1.77
N THR A 31 22.26 6.34 2.39
CA THR A 31 22.95 7.64 2.53
C THR A 31 23.72 7.75 3.84
N ASN A 32 23.61 6.76 4.71
CA ASN A 32 24.18 6.74 6.06
C ASN A 32 23.73 7.93 6.92
N SER A 33 22.45 8.29 6.81
CA SER A 33 21.84 9.38 7.56
C SER A 33 21.03 8.86 8.74
N ALA A 34 21.20 9.50 9.90
CA ALA A 34 20.45 9.22 11.12
C ALA A 34 20.06 10.53 11.80
N SER A 35 18.78 10.67 12.18
CA SER A 35 18.25 11.85 12.86
C SER A 35 16.94 11.55 13.58
N GLY A 36 16.46 12.47 14.42
CA GLY A 36 15.29 12.22 15.27
C GLY A 36 15.67 11.42 16.52
N GLY A 37 14.76 11.33 17.48
CA GLY A 37 14.97 10.58 18.74
C GLY A 37 16.40 10.61 19.30
N ASP A 38 16.89 9.43 19.67
CA ASP A 38 18.27 9.20 20.08
C ASP A 38 19.23 9.13 18.89
N ALA A 39 18.74 8.98 17.65
CA ALA A 39 19.53 9.09 16.42
C ALA A 39 20.08 10.52 16.14
N THR A 40 19.69 11.52 16.95
CA THR A 40 20.04 12.93 16.71
C THR A 40 21.54 13.19 16.87
N GLY A 41 22.20 13.39 15.73
CA GLY A 41 23.63 13.68 15.67
C GLY A 41 24.50 12.45 15.46
N ASP A 42 23.88 11.28 15.31
CA ASP A 42 24.58 10.04 15.00
C ASP A 42 25.18 10.07 13.59
N THR A 43 26.33 9.42 13.45
CA THR A 43 26.93 9.04 12.17
C THR A 43 26.92 7.52 12.08
N ILE A 44 26.23 6.98 11.09
CA ILE A 44 26.06 5.53 10.90
C ILE A 44 26.87 5.03 9.70
N SER A 45 27.20 3.75 9.65
CA SER A 45 27.81 3.13 8.46
C SER A 45 27.81 1.60 8.51
N GLY A 46 27.65 0.96 7.35
CA GLY A 46 27.80 -0.49 7.19
C GLY A 46 26.79 -1.28 7.99
N PHE A 47 25.54 -0.85 7.97
CA PHE A 47 24.39 -1.59 8.50
C PHE A 47 23.50 -2.01 7.33
N GLU A 48 22.97 -3.23 7.41
CA GLU A 48 22.03 -3.78 6.43
C GLU A 48 20.60 -3.76 6.96
N ASN A 49 20.41 -3.76 8.28
CA ASN A 49 19.09 -3.85 8.89
C ASN A 49 18.86 -2.67 9.83
N VAL A 50 17.60 -2.33 10.05
CA VAL A 50 17.21 -1.30 11.02
C VAL A 50 15.94 -1.70 11.75
N THR A 51 15.90 -1.42 13.06
CA THR A 51 14.69 -1.51 13.88
C THR A 51 14.37 -0.13 14.42
N GLY A 52 13.18 0.36 14.11
CA GLY A 52 12.58 1.59 14.63
C GLY A 52 12.22 1.49 16.11
N GLY A 53 11.67 2.57 16.64
CA GLY A 53 11.22 2.73 18.02
C GLY A 53 9.71 2.59 18.15
N SER A 54 9.13 3.28 19.14
CA SER A 54 7.69 3.37 19.37
C SER A 54 7.08 4.70 18.85
N GLY A 55 7.82 5.44 18.03
CA GLY A 55 7.41 6.71 17.45
C GLY A 55 7.19 6.56 15.96
N ALA A 56 6.62 7.57 15.30
CA ALA A 56 6.47 7.55 13.85
C ALA A 56 7.83 7.69 13.16
N ASP A 57 8.31 6.58 12.60
CA ASP A 57 9.64 6.44 12.04
C ASP A 57 9.65 6.59 10.51
N THR A 58 10.83 6.85 9.95
CA THR A 58 11.08 6.79 8.50
C THR A 58 12.34 6.00 8.27
N LEU A 59 12.20 4.81 7.71
CA LEU A 59 13.24 3.80 7.61
C LEU A 59 13.48 3.45 6.14
N THR A 60 14.66 3.77 5.63
CA THR A 60 15.08 3.42 4.27
C THR A 60 16.27 2.46 4.30
N GLY A 61 16.13 1.34 3.60
CA GLY A 61 17.16 0.32 3.40
C GLY A 61 18.24 0.72 2.38
N THR A 62 18.76 -0.30 1.71
CA THR A 62 19.87 -0.24 0.75
C THR A 62 19.45 -0.82 -0.61
N SER A 63 20.40 -1.30 -1.41
CA SER A 63 20.13 -1.99 -2.67
C SER A 63 20.39 -3.50 -2.61
N GLY A 64 20.65 -4.02 -1.41
CA GLY A 64 20.70 -5.46 -1.15
C GLY A 64 19.80 -5.78 0.04
N ALA A 65 19.50 -7.07 0.21
CA ALA A 65 18.54 -7.57 1.19
C ALA A 65 18.65 -6.91 2.58
N ASN A 66 17.55 -6.30 3.03
CA ASN A 66 17.40 -5.64 4.31
C ASN A 66 16.32 -6.32 5.15
N VAL A 67 16.49 -6.28 6.47
CA VAL A 67 15.41 -6.54 7.43
C VAL A 67 15.08 -5.22 8.11
N ILE A 68 13.85 -4.75 7.92
CA ILE A 68 13.37 -3.47 8.45
C ILE A 68 12.12 -3.74 9.30
N ASP A 69 12.17 -3.31 10.55
CA ASP A 69 11.06 -3.39 11.50
C ASP A 69 10.73 -1.96 11.96
N GLY A 70 9.49 -1.50 11.71
CA GLY A 70 8.98 -0.20 12.12
C GLY A 70 8.91 -0.04 13.64
N GLY A 71 8.65 -1.15 14.35
CA GLY A 71 8.47 -1.16 15.79
C GLY A 71 7.03 -0.81 16.17
N GLY A 72 6.76 0.40 16.62
CA GLY A 72 5.38 0.83 16.71
C GLY A 72 5.29 2.31 16.44
N GLY A 73 4.16 2.79 15.94
CA GLY A 73 4.16 4.16 15.47
C GLY A 73 3.18 4.35 14.34
N ALA A 74 3.64 5.02 13.31
CA ALA A 74 2.92 5.21 12.06
C ALA A 74 4.04 5.50 11.08
N ASP A 75 4.60 4.43 10.56
CA ASP A 75 5.95 4.39 10.04
C ASP A 75 5.94 4.47 8.52
N VAL A 76 7.04 4.97 7.96
CA VAL A 76 7.29 4.96 6.52
C VAL A 76 8.48 4.07 6.24
N ILE A 77 8.25 2.98 5.51
CA ILE A 77 9.25 1.95 5.26
C ILE A 77 9.53 1.83 3.76
N GLU A 78 10.80 1.97 3.39
CA GLU A 78 11.33 1.79 2.03
C GLU A 78 12.48 0.75 2.10
N GLY A 79 12.28 -0.44 1.54
CA GLY A 79 13.33 -1.49 1.51
C GLY A 79 14.47 -1.14 0.56
N GLY A 80 14.14 -0.47 -0.54
CA GLY A 80 15.01 -0.21 -1.66
C GLY A 80 14.99 -1.37 -2.66
N ALA A 81 16.16 -1.71 -3.19
CA ALA A 81 16.26 -2.88 -4.06
C ALA A 81 16.79 -4.06 -3.26
N GLY A 82 16.52 -5.30 -3.68
CA GLY A 82 16.97 -6.48 -2.96
C GLY A 82 15.80 -7.38 -2.65
N ASP A 83 16.03 -8.48 -1.93
CA ASP A 83 14.93 -9.30 -1.43
C ASP A 83 14.78 -8.95 0.04
N ASP A 84 13.82 -8.07 0.36
CA ASP A 84 13.72 -7.44 1.67
C ASP A 84 12.67 -8.11 2.56
N VAL A 85 12.79 -7.94 3.87
CA VAL A 85 11.77 -8.29 4.86
C VAL A 85 11.37 -7.01 5.58
N LEU A 86 10.14 -6.56 5.36
CA LEU A 86 9.59 -5.30 5.84
C LEU A 86 8.40 -5.60 6.77
N ASP A 87 8.49 -5.14 8.01
CA ASP A 87 7.46 -5.34 9.04
C ASP A 87 7.06 -3.97 9.63
N GLY A 88 5.81 -3.55 9.46
CA GLY A 88 5.26 -2.34 10.08
C GLY A 88 5.01 -2.50 11.59
N SER A 89 4.78 -3.74 12.03
CA SER A 89 4.44 -4.08 13.40
C SER A 89 3.13 -3.46 13.90
N ALA A 90 3.14 -2.30 14.56
CA ALA A 90 1.95 -1.75 15.20
C ALA A 90 1.77 -0.29 14.87
N GLY A 91 0.61 0.07 14.35
CA GLY A 91 0.37 1.44 13.93
C GLY A 91 -0.20 1.50 12.54
N ASN A 92 -0.38 2.71 12.03
CA ASN A 92 -0.86 2.87 10.66
C ASN A 92 0.34 3.15 9.78
N ASP A 93 0.87 2.11 9.15
CA ASP A 93 2.14 2.15 8.46
C ASP A 93 1.96 2.33 6.95
N ARG A 94 3.00 2.87 6.32
CA ARG A 94 3.11 3.01 4.87
C ARG A 94 4.36 2.27 4.42
N ILE A 95 4.16 1.19 3.66
CA ILE A 95 5.25 0.36 3.15
C ILE A 95 5.30 0.48 1.63
N ALA A 96 6.45 0.90 1.12
CA ALA A 96 6.72 1.04 -0.30
C ALA A 96 6.96 -0.33 -0.96
N LEU A 97 6.29 -0.58 -2.09
CA LEU A 97 6.59 -1.71 -2.95
C LEU A 97 7.71 -1.33 -3.92
N GLU A 98 8.90 -1.88 -3.68
CA GLU A 98 10.09 -1.60 -4.47
C GLU A 98 10.61 -2.83 -5.22
N GLY A 99 11.81 -2.75 -5.79
CA GLY A 99 12.31 -3.80 -6.66
C GLY A 99 12.93 -4.96 -5.89
N GLY A 100 12.30 -6.12 -5.94
CA GLY A 100 12.70 -7.24 -5.11
C GLY A 100 11.76 -8.43 -5.17
N ALA A 101 12.16 -9.53 -4.55
CA ALA A 101 11.21 -10.53 -4.05
C ALA A 101 11.08 -10.35 -2.54
N ASP A 102 10.18 -9.45 -2.14
CA ASP A 102 10.07 -8.96 -0.76
C ASP A 102 9.05 -9.74 0.07
N THR A 103 9.23 -9.75 1.38
CA THR A 103 8.21 -10.17 2.34
C THR A 103 7.75 -8.93 3.10
N ILE A 104 6.51 -8.51 2.87
CA ILE A 104 5.92 -7.32 3.47
C ILE A 104 4.80 -7.73 4.42
N ASP A 105 4.87 -7.29 5.67
CA ASP A 105 3.80 -7.42 6.66
C ASP A 105 3.48 -6.03 7.20
N GLY A 106 2.26 -5.53 6.99
CA GLY A 106 1.84 -4.26 7.58
C GLY A 106 1.68 -4.36 9.09
N GLY A 107 1.31 -5.55 9.58
CA GLY A 107 1.18 -5.82 11.00
C GLY A 107 -0.23 -5.55 11.51
N ALA A 108 -0.35 -4.70 12.53
CA ALA A 108 -1.60 -4.41 13.22
C ALA A 108 -2.02 -2.96 13.01
N ASP A 109 -3.35 -2.77 12.95
CA ASP A 109 -4.07 -1.53 12.69
C ASP A 109 -4.43 -1.36 11.22
N HIS A 110 -4.05 -0.28 10.53
CA HIS A 110 -4.53 -0.02 9.17
C HIS A 110 -3.38 0.47 8.30
N ASP A 111 -2.92 -0.42 7.44
CA ASP A 111 -1.65 -0.29 6.75
C ASP A 111 -1.81 -0.10 5.25
N ILE A 112 -0.90 0.70 4.70
CA ILE A 112 -0.88 1.11 3.30
C ILE A 112 0.27 0.40 2.60
N LEU A 113 -0.05 -0.36 1.56
CA LEU A 113 0.91 -0.72 0.53
C LEU A 113 0.95 0.40 -0.53
N ASP A 114 2.07 1.11 -0.56
CA ASP A 114 2.35 2.16 -1.54
C ASP A 114 3.04 1.55 -2.75
N VAL A 115 2.29 1.35 -3.83
CA VAL A 115 2.83 0.73 -5.06
C VAL A 115 3.69 1.71 -5.82
N TYR A 116 3.19 2.90 -6.14
CA TYR A 116 3.85 4.01 -6.88
C TYR A 116 4.69 3.65 -8.15
N LEU A 117 4.67 2.40 -8.60
CA LEU A 117 5.40 1.91 -9.76
C LEU A 117 4.81 2.48 -11.06
N SER A 118 5.67 2.63 -12.07
CA SER A 118 5.25 3.07 -13.41
C SER A 118 4.90 1.93 -14.37
N THR A 119 5.02 0.68 -13.91
CA THR A 119 4.77 -0.54 -14.68
C THR A 119 3.59 -1.28 -14.10
N ASP A 120 2.87 -1.99 -14.97
CA ASP A 120 1.76 -2.86 -14.59
C ASP A 120 2.16 -3.83 -13.46
N VAL A 121 1.37 -3.84 -12.40
CA VAL A 121 1.48 -4.76 -11.25
C VAL A 121 0.16 -5.48 -11.02
N THR A 122 0.24 -6.65 -10.39
CA THR A 122 -0.90 -7.33 -9.79
C THR A 122 -0.63 -7.53 -8.31
N VAL A 123 -1.51 -7.02 -7.45
CA VAL A 123 -1.51 -7.26 -6.00
C VAL A 123 -2.81 -7.95 -5.63
N ASP A 124 -2.70 -9.08 -4.94
CA ASP A 124 -3.83 -9.84 -4.42
C ASP A 124 -3.67 -10.01 -2.90
N LEU A 125 -4.44 -9.24 -2.13
CA LEU A 125 -4.41 -9.26 -0.66
C LEU A 125 -5.01 -10.53 -0.07
N GLY A 126 -5.94 -11.18 -0.78
CA GLY A 126 -6.54 -12.44 -0.36
C GLY A 126 -5.56 -13.62 -0.39
N THR A 127 -4.67 -13.66 -1.37
CA THR A 127 -3.61 -14.67 -1.48
C THR A 127 -2.26 -14.19 -0.92
N GLY A 128 -2.10 -12.89 -0.75
CA GLY A 128 -0.86 -12.25 -0.33
C GLY A 128 0.23 -12.29 -1.40
N ILE A 129 -0.13 -12.34 -2.69
CA ILE A 129 0.82 -12.48 -3.79
C ILE A 129 0.90 -11.20 -4.60
N VAL A 130 2.13 -10.77 -4.90
CA VAL A 130 2.41 -9.68 -5.83
C VAL A 130 3.16 -10.21 -7.05
N THR A 131 2.74 -9.76 -8.23
CA THR A 131 3.42 -10.07 -9.50
C THR A 131 3.53 -8.83 -10.36
N GLY A 132 4.59 -8.75 -11.17
CA GLY A 132 4.87 -7.56 -11.96
C GLY A 132 6.35 -7.50 -12.32
N THR A 133 6.72 -6.52 -13.15
CA THR A 133 8.12 -6.34 -13.52
C THR A 133 8.90 -5.84 -12.30
N GLY A 134 9.89 -6.61 -11.85
CA GLY A 134 10.76 -6.23 -10.73
C GLY A 134 10.25 -6.59 -9.35
N VAL A 135 9.00 -7.04 -9.21
CA VAL A 135 8.35 -7.38 -7.91
C VAL A 135 7.90 -8.84 -7.83
N THR A 136 8.35 -9.68 -8.79
CA THR A 136 7.87 -11.07 -8.86
C THR A 136 8.48 -11.88 -7.73
N GLY A 137 7.61 -12.47 -6.90
CA GLY A 137 8.03 -13.23 -5.72
C GLY A 137 7.72 -12.50 -4.42
N THR A 138 7.32 -11.22 -4.50
CA THR A 138 6.89 -10.46 -3.33
C THR A 138 5.60 -11.03 -2.75
N THR A 139 5.55 -11.12 -1.43
CA THR A 139 4.36 -11.49 -0.66
C THR A 139 3.96 -10.38 0.30
N VAL A 140 2.66 -10.18 0.48
CA VAL A 140 2.08 -9.13 1.33
C VAL A 140 1.09 -9.72 2.33
N THR A 141 1.10 -9.26 3.58
CA THR A 141 0.09 -9.54 4.61
C THR A 141 -0.19 -8.29 5.44
N GLY A 142 -1.34 -8.28 6.14
CA GLY A 142 -1.70 -7.18 7.05
C GLY A 142 -1.80 -5.83 6.33
N ILE A 143 -2.35 -5.78 5.12
CA ILE A 143 -2.56 -4.55 4.36
C ILE A 143 -4.06 -4.39 4.15
N GLU A 144 -4.58 -3.21 4.46
CA GLU A 144 -6.00 -2.85 4.29
C GLU A 144 -6.19 -1.75 3.24
N GLU A 145 -5.11 -1.04 2.88
CA GLU A 145 -5.14 0.03 1.89
C GLU A 145 -4.06 -0.12 0.81
N ILE A 146 -4.43 0.05 -0.45
CA ILE A 146 -3.49 0.08 -1.58
C ILE A 146 -3.52 1.46 -2.22
N TRP A 147 -2.34 2.07 -2.36
CA TRP A 147 -2.13 3.25 -3.20
C TRP A 147 -1.42 2.82 -4.48
N GLY A 148 -2.18 2.76 -5.57
CA GLY A 148 -1.73 2.27 -6.86
C GLY A 148 -0.68 3.13 -7.56
N GLY A 149 -0.17 2.58 -8.67
CA GLY A 149 0.87 3.18 -9.49
C GLY A 149 0.34 3.99 -10.67
N SER A 150 1.16 4.07 -11.72
CA SER A 150 0.77 4.64 -13.00
C SER A 150 0.63 3.60 -14.13
N GLY A 151 0.67 2.31 -13.78
CA GLY A 151 0.56 1.18 -14.70
C GLY A 151 -0.88 0.94 -15.13
N ASN A 152 -1.15 -0.12 -15.89
CA ASN A 152 -2.51 -0.68 -15.96
C ASN A 152 -2.55 -1.86 -14.98
N ASP A 153 -2.95 -1.57 -13.76
CA ASP A 153 -2.71 -2.46 -12.64
C ASP A 153 -3.90 -3.36 -12.39
N THR A 154 -3.68 -4.42 -11.60
CA THR A 154 -4.73 -5.29 -11.09
C THR A 154 -4.63 -5.37 -9.58
N TYR A 155 -5.68 -4.92 -8.89
CA TYR A 155 -5.75 -4.91 -7.44
C TYR A 155 -6.92 -5.78 -6.99
N ILE A 156 -6.65 -6.74 -6.11
CA ILE A 156 -7.65 -7.63 -5.53
C ILE A 156 -7.57 -7.49 -4.01
N GLY A 157 -8.68 -7.11 -3.40
CA GLY A 157 -8.87 -7.03 -1.96
C GLY A 157 -8.82 -8.39 -1.27
N SER A 158 -9.02 -8.34 0.03
CA SER A 158 -9.07 -9.45 0.97
C SER A 158 -10.53 -9.89 1.19
N ALA A 159 -10.80 -10.54 2.32
CA ALA A 159 -12.18 -10.84 2.76
C ALA A 159 -12.67 -9.83 3.81
N ASN A 160 -11.86 -8.81 4.11
CA ASN A 160 -12.15 -7.71 5.01
C ASN A 160 -12.47 -6.46 4.21
N ALA A 161 -12.91 -5.39 4.88
CA ALA A 161 -13.10 -4.10 4.22
C ALA A 161 -11.74 -3.51 3.82
N ASP A 162 -11.54 -3.28 2.52
CA ASP A 162 -10.32 -2.69 1.98
C ASP A 162 -10.58 -1.32 1.33
N THR A 163 -9.53 -0.53 1.21
CA THR A 163 -9.53 0.72 0.42
C THR A 163 -8.50 0.65 -0.70
N ILE A 164 -8.91 0.81 -1.95
CA ILE A 164 -8.02 0.68 -3.10
C ILE A 164 -8.14 1.90 -4.01
N TYR A 165 -7.01 2.55 -4.28
CA TYR A 165 -6.88 3.62 -5.27
C TYR A 165 -6.05 3.12 -6.46
N GLY A 166 -6.64 3.11 -7.67
CA GLY A 166 -5.94 2.72 -8.91
C GLY A 166 -4.94 3.78 -9.40
N TRP A 167 -5.20 5.05 -9.11
CA TRP A 167 -4.42 6.22 -9.54
C TRP A 167 -4.43 6.48 -11.05
N ASN A 168 -3.36 6.20 -11.79
CA ASN A 168 -3.36 6.42 -13.24
C ASN A 168 -3.22 5.06 -13.90
N GLY A 169 -4.01 4.79 -14.92
CA GLY A 169 -4.01 3.45 -15.49
C GLY A 169 -5.32 3.13 -16.15
N ASN A 170 -5.41 2.00 -16.85
CA ASN A 170 -6.71 1.37 -17.06
C ASN A 170 -6.71 0.17 -16.12
N ASP A 171 -7.15 0.41 -14.90
CA ASP A 171 -6.95 -0.52 -13.80
C ASP A 171 -8.09 -1.53 -13.71
N THR A 172 -7.79 -2.70 -13.16
CA THR A 172 -8.79 -3.70 -12.77
C THR A 172 -8.79 -3.84 -11.26
N ILE A 173 -9.88 -3.46 -10.60
CA ILE A 173 -9.97 -3.43 -9.15
C ILE A 173 -11.12 -4.35 -8.71
N SER A 174 -10.84 -5.30 -7.82
CA SER A 174 -11.83 -6.15 -7.16
C SER A 174 -11.74 -6.01 -5.65
N GLY A 175 -12.84 -5.73 -4.96
CA GLY A 175 -12.88 -5.71 -3.48
C GLY A 175 -12.93 -7.10 -2.85
N ALA A 176 -13.34 -8.10 -3.64
CA ALA A 176 -13.55 -9.50 -3.22
C ALA A 176 -14.64 -9.66 -2.15
N GLY A 177 -14.39 -9.40 -0.88
CA GLY A 177 -15.46 -9.38 0.11
C GLY A 177 -15.11 -8.49 1.28
N GLY A 178 -16.11 -7.88 1.91
CA GLY A 178 -15.88 -6.72 2.77
C GLY A 178 -16.85 -5.61 2.38
N ASP A 179 -16.86 -4.52 3.14
CA ASP A 179 -17.56 -3.30 2.70
C ASP A 179 -16.48 -2.36 2.16
N ASP A 180 -16.20 -2.44 0.86
CA ASP A 180 -14.95 -1.89 0.29
C ASP A 180 -15.09 -0.46 -0.26
N PHE A 181 -13.97 0.24 -0.37
CA PHE A 181 -13.87 1.53 -1.06
C PHE A 181 -12.91 1.44 -2.25
N LEU A 182 -13.45 1.43 -3.46
CA LEU A 182 -12.69 1.23 -4.70
C LEU A 182 -12.74 2.49 -5.57
N TYR A 183 -11.57 3.06 -5.86
CA TYR A 183 -11.40 4.27 -6.65
C TYR A 183 -10.53 3.98 -7.88
N GLY A 184 -11.11 4.04 -9.09
CA GLY A 184 -10.36 3.88 -10.35
C GLY A 184 -9.46 5.07 -10.68
N GLU A 185 -9.87 6.27 -10.27
CA GLU A 185 -9.16 7.52 -10.49
C GLU A 185 -9.02 7.93 -11.98
N SER A 186 -7.87 7.74 -12.64
CA SER A 186 -7.64 8.24 -13.99
C SER A 186 -7.40 7.12 -15.00
N GLY A 187 -8.35 6.96 -15.92
CA GLY A 187 -8.25 6.13 -17.12
C GLY A 187 -9.54 5.36 -17.35
N ASN A 188 -9.48 4.18 -17.98
CA ASN A 188 -10.69 3.40 -18.26
C ASN A 188 -10.71 2.16 -17.38
N ASP A 189 -11.27 2.31 -16.19
CA ASP A 189 -11.10 1.32 -15.13
C ASP A 189 -12.22 0.29 -15.13
N THR A 190 -11.93 -0.90 -14.62
CA THR A 190 -12.92 -1.94 -14.34
C THR A 190 -12.97 -2.19 -12.84
N LEU A 191 -14.12 -1.95 -12.22
CA LEU A 191 -14.31 -2.11 -10.78
C LEU A 191 -15.35 -3.20 -10.50
N GLU A 192 -15.07 -4.07 -9.55
CA GLU A 192 -15.97 -5.11 -9.04
C GLU A 192 -15.95 -5.09 -7.51
N GLY A 193 -17.09 -4.81 -6.86
CA GLY A 193 -17.15 -4.71 -5.39
C GLY A 193 -16.92 -6.08 -4.77
N GLY A 194 -17.73 -7.05 -5.18
CA GLY A 194 -17.75 -8.38 -4.59
C GLY A 194 -18.77 -8.44 -3.46
N ALA A 195 -18.50 -9.25 -2.44
CA ALA A 195 -19.46 -9.52 -1.38
C ALA A 195 -19.44 -8.43 -0.30
N GLY A 196 -20.45 -7.57 -0.27
CA GLY A 196 -20.70 -6.65 0.82
C GLY A 196 -21.41 -5.39 0.35
N ALA A 197 -21.29 -4.31 1.11
CA ALA A 197 -21.87 -3.01 0.79
C ALA A 197 -20.78 -2.04 0.33
N ASP A 198 -20.42 -2.14 -0.94
CA ASP A 198 -19.21 -1.48 -1.46
C ASP A 198 -19.47 -0.05 -1.96
N THR A 199 -18.40 0.74 -2.02
CA THR A 199 -18.36 2.05 -2.66
C THR A 199 -17.44 2.02 -3.87
N LEU A 200 -18.00 2.14 -5.08
CA LEU A 200 -17.23 2.10 -6.31
C LEU A 200 -17.28 3.44 -7.03
N VAL A 201 -16.11 4.01 -7.28
CA VAL A 201 -15.93 5.30 -7.94
C VAL A 201 -14.96 5.16 -9.11
N GLY A 202 -15.48 5.21 -10.34
CA GLY A 202 -14.65 5.06 -11.54
C GLY A 202 -13.66 6.20 -11.76
N GLY A 203 -14.08 7.43 -11.48
CA GLY A 203 -13.22 8.60 -11.65
C GLY A 203 -13.35 9.22 -13.05
N SER A 204 -12.22 9.44 -13.71
CA SER A 204 -12.13 10.11 -15.00
C SER A 204 -11.78 9.14 -16.12
N GLY A 205 -12.62 9.12 -17.16
CA GLY A 205 -12.44 8.28 -18.34
C GLY A 205 -13.72 7.51 -18.63
N THR A 206 -13.60 6.31 -19.20
CA THR A 206 -14.75 5.44 -19.50
C THR A 206 -14.68 4.18 -18.67
N ASP A 207 -15.38 4.21 -17.54
CA ASP A 207 -15.25 3.17 -16.51
C ASP A 207 -16.32 2.09 -16.66
N THR A 208 -15.98 0.90 -16.23
CA THR A 208 -16.83 -0.29 -16.23
C THR A 208 -17.06 -0.76 -14.81
N LEU A 209 -18.32 -0.84 -14.42
CA LEU A 209 -18.73 -1.51 -13.20
C LEU A 209 -19.13 -2.95 -13.53
N SER A 210 -18.35 -3.91 -13.04
CA SER A 210 -18.55 -5.34 -13.25
C SER A 210 -19.32 -5.96 -12.09
N TYR A 211 -20.21 -6.88 -12.44
CA TYR A 211 -20.89 -7.79 -11.51
C TYR A 211 -20.79 -9.23 -12.03
N ALA A 212 -19.69 -9.53 -12.71
CA ALA A 212 -19.54 -10.78 -13.45
C ALA A 212 -19.41 -12.00 -12.53
N SER A 213 -18.96 -11.81 -11.29
CA SER A 213 -18.89 -12.85 -10.26
C SER A 213 -20.19 -13.04 -9.47
N ASP A 214 -21.16 -12.13 -9.60
CA ASP A 214 -22.42 -12.21 -8.86
C ASP A 214 -23.24 -13.43 -9.29
N THR A 215 -23.60 -14.26 -8.32
CA THR A 215 -24.39 -15.48 -8.53
C THR A 215 -25.89 -15.26 -8.34
N THR A 216 -26.28 -14.04 -7.99
CA THR A 216 -27.65 -13.57 -7.76
C THR A 216 -28.07 -12.53 -8.79
N GLY A 217 -29.34 -12.13 -8.76
CA GLY A 217 -29.88 -11.22 -9.76
C GLY A 217 -29.55 -9.76 -9.45
N VAL A 218 -28.69 -9.14 -10.27
CA VAL A 218 -28.42 -7.69 -10.22
C VAL A 218 -29.51 -6.90 -10.93
N THR A 219 -30.01 -5.85 -10.28
CA THR A 219 -30.87 -4.83 -10.91
C THR A 219 -30.11 -3.51 -11.03
N VAL A 220 -29.84 -3.10 -12.27
CA VAL A 220 -29.20 -1.80 -12.57
C VAL A 220 -30.24 -0.79 -13.04
N ASN A 221 -30.27 0.37 -12.41
CA ASN A 221 -31.07 1.52 -12.84
C ASN A 221 -30.15 2.68 -13.25
N LEU A 222 -29.97 2.83 -14.56
CA LEU A 222 -29.16 3.89 -15.17
C LEU A 222 -29.77 5.29 -15.01
N ALA A 223 -31.09 5.40 -14.77
CA ALA A 223 -31.73 6.70 -14.58
C ALA A 223 -31.47 7.29 -13.19
N THR A 224 -31.25 6.45 -12.19
CA THR A 224 -30.91 6.85 -10.81
C THR A 224 -29.44 6.63 -10.47
N ASN A 225 -28.65 6.13 -11.44
CA ASN A 225 -27.27 5.70 -11.26
C ASN A 225 -27.09 4.79 -10.04
N SER A 226 -27.98 3.80 -9.90
CA SER A 226 -28.00 2.90 -8.75
C SER A 226 -28.11 1.46 -9.21
N ALA A 227 -27.39 0.57 -8.55
CA ALA A 227 -27.56 -0.86 -8.68
C ALA A 227 -27.99 -1.46 -7.34
N SER A 228 -28.60 -2.65 -7.37
CA SER A 228 -29.10 -3.32 -6.17
C SER A 228 -29.28 -4.82 -6.41
N GLY A 229 -29.21 -5.60 -5.32
CA GLY A 229 -29.26 -7.07 -5.35
C GLY A 229 -27.85 -7.66 -5.53
N GLY A 230 -27.56 -8.73 -4.80
CA GLY A 230 -26.23 -9.35 -4.81
C GLY A 230 -25.09 -8.39 -4.50
N ASP A 231 -24.03 -8.49 -5.29
CA ASP A 231 -22.79 -7.71 -5.21
C ASP A 231 -22.98 -6.25 -5.69
N ALA A 232 -24.22 -5.90 -6.04
CA ALA A 232 -24.59 -4.53 -6.39
C ALA A 232 -25.14 -3.73 -5.21
N ALA A 233 -25.22 -4.31 -4.01
CA ALA A 233 -25.53 -3.57 -2.80
C ALA A 233 -24.39 -2.58 -2.49
N GLY A 234 -24.73 -1.30 -2.26
CA GLY A 234 -23.71 -0.27 -1.99
C GLY A 234 -23.94 1.05 -2.72
N ARG A 235 -22.92 1.90 -2.75
CA ARG A 235 -22.92 3.21 -3.42
C ARG A 235 -22.03 3.13 -4.67
N HIS A 236 -22.55 3.61 -5.80
CA HIS A 236 -21.81 3.63 -7.06
C HIS A 236 -21.82 5.04 -7.66
N ASP A 237 -20.66 5.61 -8.01
CA ASP A 237 -20.51 6.91 -8.71
C ASP A 237 -19.50 6.78 -9.86
N LEU A 238 -19.98 6.57 -11.08
CA LEU A 238 -19.16 6.44 -12.30
C LEU A 238 -18.84 7.79 -12.95
N GLY A 239 -18.83 8.90 -12.18
CA GLY A 239 -18.44 10.20 -12.71
C GLY A 239 -19.39 10.79 -13.77
N LEU A 240 -20.57 10.20 -14.01
CA LEU A 240 -21.58 10.69 -14.96
C LEU A 240 -22.30 11.97 -14.50
N ARG A 241 -21.70 12.79 -13.61
CA ARG A 241 -22.28 14.09 -13.24
C ARG A 241 -22.33 14.98 -14.47
N GLU A 242 -23.55 15.15 -14.92
CA GLU A 242 -23.93 15.82 -16.14
C GLU A 242 -23.18 17.12 -16.36
N ARG A 243 -22.62 17.26 -17.56
CA ARG A 243 -22.34 18.55 -18.18
C ARG A 243 -23.65 19.31 -18.41
N TYR A 244 -24.26 19.86 -17.37
CA TYR A 244 -25.17 20.99 -17.50
C TYR A 244 -24.49 22.24 -16.97
N ARG A 245 -23.63 22.80 -17.83
CA ARG A 245 -23.26 24.21 -17.79
C ARG A 245 -24.54 25.02 -18.07
N TRP A 246 -25.28 25.40 -17.04
CA TRP A 246 -26.24 26.49 -17.18
C TRP A 246 -25.45 27.79 -17.25
N LEU A 247 -25.32 28.31 -18.48
CA LEU A 247 -25.16 29.74 -18.68
C LEU A 247 -26.42 30.43 -18.17
N GLY A 248 -26.24 31.30 -17.19
CA GLY A 248 -27.19 32.29 -16.70
C GLY A 248 -26.42 33.42 -16.06
#